data_AF-D2S211-F1
#
_entry.id   AF-D2S211-F1
#
_cell.length_a   1.000
_cell.length_b   1.000
_cell.length_c   1.000
_cell.angle_alpha   90.00
_cell.angle_beta   90.00
_cell.angle_gamma   90.00
#
_symmetry.space_group_name_H-M   'P 1'
#
loop_
_entity.id
_entity.type
_entity.pdbx_description
1 polymer ?
#
loop_
_entity_poly.entity_id
_entity_poly.type
_entity_poly.pdbx_seq_one_letter_code
_entity_poly.pdbx_strand_id
1 'polypeptide(L)'
;MNDNEAWAWADRHEVTEQIEETLLNALHWEDIPLGLDGNGVYVPDDHFDAVARDDPVELYEDPTPRLEAKSDHLLMTTLRDMGETARDVTETVATDGGTTVDSLADQLGKHPATIYRAIEDLGDVLELDQGDVSFRARKYREELRALVESAEYAIESYADRMQHLMGLAENHTLWRKTTTP
;
A
#
# COMPACT_ATOMS: atom_id res chain seq x y z
N MET A 1 -29.88 2.22 -12.19
CA MET A 1 -29.47 3.09 -11.07
C MET A 1 -27.99 3.34 -11.30
N ASN A 2 -27.58 4.59 -11.48
CA ASN A 2 -26.17 4.94 -11.30
C ASN A 2 -26.01 5.00 -9.78
N ASP A 3 -25.16 4.15 -9.23
CA ASP A 3 -24.64 4.37 -7.88
C ASP A 3 -24.02 5.78 -7.89
N ASN A 4 -24.15 6.57 -6.82
CA ASN A 4 -23.76 7.99 -6.70
C ASN A 4 -22.24 8.28 -6.91
N GLU A 5 -21.60 7.60 -7.83
CA GLU A 5 -20.17 7.60 -8.15
C GLU A 5 -19.85 8.49 -9.36
N ALA A 6 -20.87 9.02 -10.06
CA ALA A 6 -20.69 9.92 -11.18
C ALA A 6 -20.59 11.38 -10.72
N TRP A 7 -19.49 12.05 -11.07
CA TRP A 7 -19.33 13.48 -10.84
C TRP A 7 -20.30 14.32 -11.67
N ALA A 8 -20.73 15.46 -11.14
CA ALA A 8 -21.54 16.38 -11.92
C ALA A 8 -20.71 16.98 -13.05
N TRP A 9 -21.28 17.12 -14.24
CA TRP A 9 -20.57 17.69 -15.41
C TRP A 9 -20.04 19.12 -15.17
N ALA A 10 -20.66 19.85 -14.24
CA ALA A 10 -20.19 21.17 -13.82
C ALA A 10 -18.78 21.12 -13.22
N ASP A 11 -18.44 20.03 -12.54
CA ASP A 11 -17.21 19.86 -11.76
C ASP A 11 -16.06 19.27 -12.61
N ARG A 12 -16.30 19.01 -13.91
CA ARG A 12 -15.32 18.35 -14.79
C ARG A 12 -13.94 19.02 -14.80
N HIS A 13 -13.88 20.34 -14.65
CA HIS A 13 -12.62 21.08 -14.67
C HIS A 13 -11.79 20.81 -13.42
N GLU A 14 -12.44 20.80 -12.25
CA GLU A 14 -11.80 20.46 -10.99
C GLU A 14 -11.32 19.01 -10.99
N VAL A 15 -12.15 18.08 -11.47
CA VAL A 15 -11.77 16.67 -11.61
C VAL A 15 -10.58 16.50 -12.56
N THR A 16 -10.56 17.20 -13.70
CA THR A 16 -9.42 17.15 -14.63
C THR A 16 -8.14 17.64 -13.95
N GLU A 17 -8.21 18.74 -13.22
CA GLU A 17 -7.06 19.30 -12.49
C GLU A 17 -6.50 18.30 -11.47
N GLN A 18 -7.39 17.67 -10.67
CA GLN A 18 -7.00 16.64 -9.70
C GLN A 18 -6.36 15.41 -10.36
N ILE A 19 -6.90 14.95 -11.49
CA ILE A 19 -6.33 13.83 -12.25
C ILE A 19 -4.94 14.18 -12.75
N GLU A 20 -4.78 15.37 -13.33
CA GLU A 20 -3.48 15.78 -13.85
C GLU A 20 -2.46 15.99 -12.73
N GLU A 21 -2.86 16.56 -11.58
CA GLU A 21 -2.00 16.67 -10.39
C GLU A 21 -1.56 15.29 -9.90
N THR A 22 -2.48 14.32 -9.84
CA THR A 22 -2.17 12.94 -9.46
C THR A 22 -1.18 12.30 -10.42
N LEU A 23 -1.37 12.49 -11.74
CA LEU A 23 -0.49 11.92 -12.76
C LEU A 23 0.92 12.54 -12.71
N LEU A 24 1.03 13.85 -12.54
CA LEU A 24 2.33 14.52 -12.45
C LEU A 24 3.08 14.12 -11.18
N ASN A 25 2.38 13.96 -10.06
CA ASN A 25 2.97 13.43 -8.83
C ASN A 25 3.43 11.98 -9.00
N ALA A 26 2.64 11.12 -9.64
CA ALA A 26 3.04 9.74 -9.91
C ALA A 26 4.30 9.65 -10.80
N LEU A 27 4.38 10.47 -11.84
CA LEU A 27 5.57 10.56 -12.69
C LEU A 27 6.78 11.11 -11.91
N HIS A 28 6.55 12.09 -11.03
CA HIS A 28 7.58 12.65 -10.16
C HIS A 28 8.15 11.62 -9.19
N TRP A 29 7.31 10.77 -8.59
CA TRP A 29 7.74 9.69 -7.70
C TRP A 29 8.63 8.65 -8.40
N GLU A 30 8.46 8.48 -9.71
CA GLU A 30 9.30 7.61 -10.56
C GLU A 30 10.53 8.33 -11.16
N ASP A 31 10.85 9.54 -10.69
CA ASP A 31 11.95 10.38 -11.19
C ASP A 31 11.85 10.70 -12.71
N ILE A 32 10.64 10.66 -13.28
CA ILE A 32 10.41 10.97 -14.69
C ILE A 32 10.43 12.49 -14.89
N PRO A 33 11.28 13.03 -15.78
CA PRO A 33 11.33 14.46 -16.05
C PRO A 33 10.00 15.02 -16.57
N LEU A 34 9.49 16.05 -15.90
CA LEU A 34 8.24 16.75 -16.27
C LEU A 34 8.48 18.01 -17.14
N GLY A 35 9.72 18.45 -17.27
CA GLY A 35 10.09 19.62 -18.06
C GLY A 35 10.08 19.34 -19.56
N LEU A 36 9.66 20.33 -20.36
CA LEU A 36 9.71 20.27 -21.83
C LEU A 36 11.15 20.16 -22.38
N ASP A 37 12.15 20.51 -21.56
CA ASP A 37 13.58 20.39 -21.83
C ASP A 37 14.15 19.00 -21.46
N GLY A 38 13.33 18.12 -20.89
CA GLY A 38 13.63 16.71 -20.61
C GLY A 38 13.86 15.93 -21.90
N ASN A 39 15.09 15.99 -22.40
CA ASN A 39 15.52 15.36 -23.65
C ASN A 39 15.20 13.85 -23.64
N GLY A 40 14.13 13.43 -24.33
CA GLY A 40 13.86 12.03 -24.65
C GLY A 40 12.62 11.36 -24.02
N VAL A 41 11.84 12.03 -23.18
CA VAL A 41 10.62 11.44 -22.58
C VAL A 41 9.41 11.57 -23.51
N TYR A 42 9.26 12.73 -24.16
CA TYR A 42 8.16 12.98 -25.09
C TYR A 42 8.52 12.52 -26.50
N VAL A 43 7.66 11.68 -27.08
CA VAL A 43 7.73 11.30 -28.50
C VAL A 43 6.57 11.99 -29.23
N PRO A 44 6.84 12.92 -30.15
CA PRO A 44 5.79 13.64 -30.86
C PRO A 44 4.98 12.69 -31.75
N ASP A 45 3.67 12.93 -31.81
CA ASP A 45 2.74 12.27 -32.72
C ASP A 45 1.74 13.27 -33.32
N ASP A 46 0.88 12.81 -34.23
CA ASP A 46 -0.07 13.68 -34.95
C ASP A 46 -1.26 14.15 -34.09
N HIS A 47 -1.38 13.67 -32.85
CA HIS A 47 -2.54 13.88 -31.99
C HIS A 47 -2.22 14.71 -30.74
N PHE A 48 -0.98 14.70 -30.26
CA PHE A 48 -0.57 15.38 -29.04
C PHE A 48 0.58 16.36 -29.29
N ASP A 49 0.56 17.46 -28.53
CA ASP A 49 1.63 18.46 -28.48
C ASP A 49 2.15 18.57 -27.05
N ALA A 50 3.49 18.62 -26.89
CA ALA A 50 4.12 18.90 -25.62
C ALA A 50 4.10 20.41 -25.33
N VAL A 51 3.09 20.86 -24.60
CA VAL A 51 2.90 22.26 -24.21
C VAL A 51 3.12 22.40 -22.71
N ALA A 52 3.80 23.46 -22.29
CA ALA A 52 3.99 23.77 -20.89
C ALA A 52 2.65 24.21 -20.30
N ARG A 53 2.38 23.79 -19.06
CA ARG A 53 1.23 24.31 -18.33
C ARG A 53 1.45 25.77 -17.98
N ASP A 54 0.35 26.54 -17.98
CA ASP A 54 0.35 27.93 -17.54
C ASP A 54 0.57 28.02 -16.02
N ASP A 55 -0.04 27.12 -15.25
CA ASP A 55 0.06 27.07 -13.79
C ASP A 55 0.87 25.84 -13.32
N PRO A 56 1.85 26.05 -12.42
CA PRO A 56 2.63 24.95 -11.86
C PRO A 56 1.79 24.12 -10.88
N VAL A 57 1.97 22.80 -10.94
CA VAL A 57 1.35 21.85 -10.01
C VAL A 57 2.28 21.61 -8.81
N GLU A 58 1.71 21.52 -7.61
CA GLU A 58 2.47 21.17 -6.41
C GLU A 58 2.89 19.69 -6.47
N LEU A 59 4.20 19.46 -6.31
CA LEU A 59 4.78 18.12 -6.27
C LEU A 59 5.03 17.73 -4.82
N TYR A 60 4.43 16.61 -4.41
CA TYR A 60 4.58 16.03 -3.09
C TYR A 60 5.61 14.92 -3.09
N GLU A 61 6.24 14.74 -1.93
CA GLU A 61 7.06 13.55 -1.68
C GLU A 61 6.20 12.28 -1.80
N ASP A 62 6.77 11.23 -2.39
CA ASP A 62 6.12 9.93 -2.49
C ASP A 62 5.67 9.45 -1.10
N PRO A 63 4.35 9.28 -0.87
CA PRO A 63 3.83 8.80 0.40
C PRO A 63 4.04 7.28 0.56
N THR A 64 4.31 6.55 -0.53
CA THR A 64 4.36 5.08 -0.57
C THR A 64 5.35 4.52 0.44
N PRO A 65 6.62 4.95 0.52
CA PRO A 65 7.58 4.39 1.48
C PRO A 65 7.13 4.55 2.95
N ARG A 66 6.49 5.67 3.28
CA ARG A 66 5.96 5.93 4.63
C ARG A 66 4.74 5.07 4.94
N LEU A 67 3.83 4.93 3.97
CA LEU A 67 2.65 4.08 4.09
C LEU A 67 3.04 2.61 4.24
N GLU A 68 4.05 2.17 3.49
CA GLU A 68 4.62 0.82 3.60
C GLU A 68 5.25 0.57 4.97
N ALA A 69 6.10 1.49 5.45
CA ALA A 69 6.70 1.37 6.78
C ALA A 69 5.66 1.25 7.91
N LYS A 70 4.59 2.05 7.82
CA LYS A 70 3.46 1.98 8.77
C LYS A 70 2.74 0.63 8.69
N SER A 71 2.51 0.14 7.47
CA SER A 71 1.85 -1.14 7.21
C SER A 71 2.69 -2.31 7.75
N ASP A 72 3.99 -2.31 7.47
CA ASP A 72 4.94 -3.29 7.98
C ASP A 72 5.04 -3.28 9.51
N HIS A 73 5.04 -2.10 10.13
CA HIS A 73 5.04 -1.98 11.59
C HIS A 73 3.81 -2.61 12.22
N LEU A 74 2.62 -2.28 11.70
CA LEU A 74 1.36 -2.87 12.17
C LEU A 74 1.38 -4.39 12.04
N LEU A 75 1.84 -4.88 10.88
CA LEU A 75 2.00 -6.30 10.61
C LEU A 75 2.89 -6.98 11.65
N MET A 76 4.06 -6.40 11.95
CA MET A 76 4.99 -6.93 12.94
C MET A 76 4.41 -6.95 14.34
N THR A 77 3.73 -5.88 14.75
CA THR A 77 3.10 -5.85 16.08
C THR A 77 2.00 -6.91 16.21
N THR A 78 1.16 -7.05 15.19
CA THR A 78 0.11 -8.07 15.18
C THR A 78 0.70 -9.49 15.18
N LEU A 79 1.72 -9.76 14.36
CA LEU A 79 2.39 -11.05 14.32
C LEU A 79 3.09 -11.42 15.62
N ARG A 80 3.65 -10.44 16.33
CA ARG A 80 4.35 -10.66 17.61
C ARG A 80 3.38 -11.02 18.74
N ASP A 81 2.23 -10.36 18.76
CA ASP A 81 1.24 -10.51 19.83
C ASP A 81 0.21 -11.61 19.53
N MET A 82 0.27 -12.18 18.31
CA MET A 82 -0.59 -13.25 17.81
C MET A 82 -0.44 -14.55 18.61
N GLY A 83 -1.57 -15.04 19.13
CA GLY A 83 -1.67 -16.39 19.68
C GLY A 83 -1.72 -17.47 18.59
N GLU A 84 -1.48 -18.72 18.98
CA GLU A 84 -1.42 -19.89 18.08
C GLU A 84 -2.64 -19.99 17.14
N THR A 85 -3.86 -19.78 17.65
CA THR A 85 -5.07 -19.90 16.81
C THR A 85 -5.20 -18.75 15.80
N ALA A 86 -4.72 -17.55 16.12
CA ALA A 86 -4.67 -16.45 15.17
C ALA A 86 -3.62 -16.71 14.07
N ARG A 87 -2.54 -17.42 14.39
CA ARG A 87 -1.55 -17.88 13.40
C ARG A 87 -2.16 -18.87 12.42
N ASP A 88 -2.81 -19.90 12.94
CA ASP A 88 -3.45 -20.94 12.13
C ASP A 88 -4.51 -20.33 11.18
N VAL A 89 -5.34 -19.42 11.70
CA VAL A 89 -6.34 -18.68 10.89
C VAL A 89 -5.66 -17.87 9.78
N THR A 90 -4.62 -17.12 10.10
CA THR A 90 -3.89 -16.30 9.11
C THR A 90 -3.29 -17.17 8.01
N GLU A 91 -2.71 -18.32 8.35
CA GLU A 91 -2.12 -19.27 7.40
C GLU A 91 -3.15 -19.84 6.43
N THR A 92 -4.30 -20.28 6.95
CA THR A 92 -5.40 -20.80 6.12
C THR A 92 -5.95 -19.72 5.19
N VAL A 93 -6.21 -18.51 5.70
CA VAL A 93 -6.72 -17.39 4.88
C VAL A 93 -5.70 -16.96 3.81
N ALA A 94 -4.39 -16.97 4.13
CA ALA A 94 -3.33 -16.67 3.17
C ALA A 94 -3.24 -17.69 2.02
N THR A 95 -3.50 -18.96 2.33
CA THR A 95 -3.45 -20.05 1.35
C THR A 95 -4.68 -20.07 0.44
N ASP A 96 -5.86 -19.96 1.03
CA ASP A 96 -7.13 -20.08 0.30
C ASP A 96 -7.59 -18.75 -0.32
N GLY A 97 -6.98 -17.65 0.12
CA GLY A 97 -7.25 -16.34 -0.42
C GLY A 97 -8.52 -15.68 0.08
N GLY A 98 -8.99 -16.12 1.25
CA GLY A 98 -10.26 -15.75 1.84
C GLY A 98 -11.13 -16.98 2.07
N THR A 99 -11.85 -17.03 3.17
CA THR A 99 -12.71 -18.16 3.53
C THR A 99 -13.76 -17.73 4.56
N THR A 100 -14.74 -18.58 4.86
CA THR A 100 -15.76 -18.28 5.86
C THR A 100 -15.31 -18.69 7.25
N VAL A 101 -15.87 -18.04 8.28
CA VAL A 101 -15.64 -18.41 9.68
C VAL A 101 -15.99 -19.87 9.96
N ASP A 102 -17.07 -20.39 9.37
CA ASP A 102 -17.47 -21.78 9.54
C ASP A 102 -16.46 -22.74 8.89
N SER A 103 -15.93 -22.39 7.71
CA SER A 103 -14.89 -23.20 7.06
C SER A 103 -13.59 -23.20 7.89
N LEU A 104 -13.20 -22.07 8.47
CA LEU A 104 -12.05 -22.00 9.38
C LEU A 104 -12.26 -22.85 10.63
N ALA A 105 -13.46 -22.81 11.21
CA ALA A 105 -13.81 -23.62 12.37
C ALA A 105 -13.69 -25.12 12.06
N ASP A 106 -14.20 -25.55 10.92
CA ASP A 106 -14.15 -26.95 10.46
C ASP A 106 -12.72 -27.39 10.14
N GLN A 107 -11.95 -26.59 9.39
CA GLN A 107 -10.59 -26.92 8.99
C GLN A 107 -9.63 -26.98 10.18
N LEU A 108 -9.76 -26.05 11.12
CA LEU A 108 -8.88 -25.97 12.29
C LEU A 108 -9.40 -26.79 13.48
N GLY A 109 -10.59 -27.39 13.38
CA GLY A 109 -11.23 -28.13 14.47
C GLY A 109 -11.52 -27.27 15.70
N LYS A 110 -11.80 -25.97 15.50
CA LYS A 110 -12.04 -24.98 16.56
C LYS A 110 -13.51 -24.57 16.58
N HIS A 111 -13.98 -24.10 17.73
CA HIS A 111 -15.32 -23.54 17.82
C HIS A 111 -15.40 -22.18 17.07
N PRO A 112 -16.48 -21.84 16.36
CA PRO A 112 -16.61 -20.57 15.63
C PRO A 112 -16.33 -19.34 16.48
N ALA A 113 -16.76 -19.33 17.75
CA ALA A 113 -16.46 -18.25 18.69
C ALA A 113 -14.96 -18.02 18.94
N THR A 114 -14.13 -19.07 18.85
CA THR A 114 -12.67 -18.97 18.95
C THR A 114 -12.09 -18.35 17.68
N ILE A 115 -12.66 -18.67 16.52
CA ILE A 115 -12.27 -18.08 15.23
C ILE A 115 -12.63 -16.59 15.21
N TYR A 116 -13.84 -16.21 15.63
CA TYR A 116 -14.23 -14.80 15.74
C TYR A 116 -13.28 -14.00 16.63
N ARG A 117 -12.89 -14.55 17.79
CA ARG A 117 -11.91 -13.90 18.67
C ARG A 117 -10.54 -13.75 18.01
N ALA A 118 -10.07 -14.79 17.35
CA ALA A 118 -8.80 -14.74 16.63
C ALA A 118 -8.82 -13.68 15.51
N ILE A 119 -9.95 -13.53 14.80
CA ILE A 119 -10.12 -12.49 13.77
C ILE A 119 -10.19 -11.09 14.40
N GLU A 120 -10.88 -10.93 15.54
CA GLU A 120 -10.91 -9.66 16.28
C GLU A 120 -9.50 -9.25 16.74
N ASP A 121 -8.70 -10.20 17.24
CA ASP A 121 -7.30 -9.96 17.64
C ASP A 121 -6.41 -9.59 16.44
N LEU A 122 -6.73 -10.14 15.26
CA LEU A 122 -6.09 -9.82 13.98
C LEU A 122 -6.70 -8.59 13.30
N GLY A 123 -7.55 -7.84 14.00
CA GLY A 123 -8.47 -6.86 13.45
C GLY A 123 -7.86 -5.69 12.68
N ASP A 124 -6.54 -5.59 12.52
CA ASP A 124 -5.85 -4.65 11.61
C ASP A 124 -5.36 -5.31 10.31
N VAL A 125 -5.25 -6.63 10.29
CA VAL A 125 -4.72 -7.46 9.21
C VAL A 125 -5.84 -8.14 8.43
N LEU A 126 -6.78 -8.74 9.16
CA LEU A 126 -7.95 -9.40 8.59
C LEU A 126 -9.19 -8.51 8.71
N GLU A 127 -10.09 -8.67 7.75
CA GLU A 127 -11.44 -8.13 7.79
C GLU A 127 -12.45 -9.28 7.79
N LEU A 128 -13.57 -9.01 8.45
CA LEU A 128 -14.74 -9.88 8.48
C LEU A 128 -15.89 -9.10 7.86
N ASP A 129 -16.38 -9.56 6.71
CA ASP A 129 -17.59 -9.03 6.08
C ASP A 129 -18.61 -10.16 5.91
N GLN A 130 -19.78 -10.03 6.54
CA GLN A 130 -20.88 -11.00 6.45
C GLN A 130 -20.50 -12.48 6.69
N GLY A 131 -19.42 -12.76 7.43
CA GLY A 131 -18.94 -14.12 7.70
C GLY A 131 -17.80 -14.58 6.79
N ASP A 132 -17.48 -13.81 5.75
CA ASP A 132 -16.29 -13.96 4.92
C ASP A 132 -15.10 -13.25 5.57
N VAL A 133 -13.96 -13.93 5.57
CA VAL A 133 -12.70 -13.49 6.17
C VAL A 133 -11.69 -13.28 5.06
N SER A 134 -11.14 -12.08 4.94
CA SER A 134 -10.14 -11.71 3.94
C SER A 134 -9.05 -10.82 4.53
N PHE A 135 -7.98 -10.59 3.78
CA PHE A 135 -6.99 -9.58 4.13
C PHE A 135 -7.47 -8.19 3.74
N ARG A 136 -7.32 -7.21 4.63
CA ARG A 136 -7.63 -5.81 4.32
C ARG A 136 -6.80 -5.22 3.18
N ALA A 137 -5.55 -5.65 3.04
CA ALA A 137 -4.72 -5.25 1.91
C ALA A 137 -4.23 -6.49 1.18
N ARG A 138 -4.40 -6.53 -0.15
CA ARG A 138 -3.87 -7.62 -0.99
C ARG A 138 -2.36 -7.81 -0.83
N LYS A 139 -1.62 -6.72 -0.61
CA LYS A 139 -0.16 -6.75 -0.34
C LYS A 139 0.17 -7.68 0.85
N TYR A 140 -0.64 -7.67 1.90
CA TYR A 140 -0.41 -8.51 3.07
C TYR A 140 -0.52 -10.01 2.80
N ARG A 141 -1.24 -10.44 1.75
CA ARG A 141 -1.41 -11.87 1.47
C ARG A 141 -0.09 -12.56 1.14
N GLU A 142 0.71 -11.94 0.26
CA GLU A 142 1.99 -12.50 -0.19
C GLU A 142 3.05 -12.34 0.90
N GLU A 143 3.08 -11.18 1.57
CA GLU A 143 4.00 -10.93 2.68
C GLU A 143 3.71 -11.83 3.88
N LEU A 144 2.46 -11.96 4.32
CA LEU A 144 2.14 -12.81 5.48
C LEU A 144 2.35 -14.28 5.22
N ARG A 145 2.12 -14.76 4.00
CA ARG A 145 2.48 -16.14 3.66
C ARG A 145 3.98 -16.37 3.89
N ALA A 146 4.82 -15.47 3.39
CA ALA A 146 6.26 -15.54 3.60
C ALA A 146 6.62 -15.42 5.11
N LEU A 147 5.99 -14.49 5.83
CA LEU A 147 6.29 -14.21 7.25
C LEU A 147 5.77 -15.29 8.21
N VAL A 148 4.65 -15.95 7.91
CA VAL A 148 4.10 -17.06 8.71
C VAL A 148 4.95 -18.32 8.56
N GLU A 149 5.42 -18.61 7.34
CA GLU A 149 6.40 -19.67 7.06
C GLU A 149 7.75 -19.40 7.76
N SER A 150 8.07 -18.13 8.06
CA SER A 150 9.39 -17.74 8.56
C SER A 150 9.35 -16.61 9.58
N ALA A 151 8.61 -16.75 10.69
CA ALA A 151 8.46 -15.69 11.70
C ALA A 151 9.78 -15.14 12.27
N GLU A 152 10.89 -15.89 12.12
CA GLU A 152 12.24 -15.42 12.44
C GLU A 152 12.86 -14.54 11.32
N TYR A 153 12.76 -14.95 10.05
CA TYR A 153 13.26 -14.18 8.90
C TYR A 153 12.46 -12.90 8.65
N ALA A 154 11.19 -12.91 9.06
CA ALA A 154 10.28 -11.78 9.07
C ALA A 154 10.85 -10.54 9.79
N ILE A 155 11.39 -10.79 10.98
CA ILE A 155 11.93 -9.77 11.87
C ILE A 155 13.24 -9.21 11.29
N GLU A 156 14.08 -10.06 10.72
CA GLU A 156 15.36 -9.69 10.11
C GLU A 156 15.15 -8.82 8.85
N SER A 157 14.24 -9.25 7.97
CA SER A 157 13.87 -8.54 6.75
C SER A 157 13.30 -7.13 7.01
N TYR A 158 12.49 -6.96 8.06
CA TYR A 158 11.96 -5.66 8.45
C TYR A 158 13.04 -4.73 9.01
N ALA A 159 13.97 -5.25 9.81
CA ALA A 159 15.09 -4.46 10.32
C ALA A 159 15.95 -3.91 9.16
N ASP A 160 16.22 -4.71 8.14
CA ASP A 160 16.94 -4.29 6.93
C ASP A 160 16.17 -3.21 6.15
N ARG A 161 14.84 -3.37 5.97
CA ARG A 161 14.01 -2.35 5.30
C ARG A 161 13.96 -1.03 6.07
N MET A 162 13.80 -1.07 7.38
CA MET A 162 13.81 0.13 8.22
C MET A 162 15.17 0.84 8.20
N GLN A 163 16.27 0.08 8.18
CA GLN A 163 17.61 0.64 7.99
C GLN A 163 17.74 1.31 6.62
N HIS A 164 17.22 0.70 5.56
CA HIS A 164 17.20 1.29 4.21
C HIS A 164 16.41 2.60 4.17
N LEU A 165 15.20 2.63 4.76
CA LEU A 165 14.38 3.84 4.83
C LEU A 165 15.04 4.96 5.65
N MET A 166 15.69 4.62 6.77
CA MET A 166 16.47 5.59 7.54
C MET A 166 17.68 6.11 6.73
N GLY A 167 18.33 5.26 5.94
CA GLY A 167 19.42 5.65 5.03
C GLY A 167 18.96 6.56 3.88
N LEU A 168 17.75 6.37 3.33
CA LEU A 168 17.17 7.26 2.32
C LEU A 168 16.88 8.65 2.90
N ALA A 169 16.37 8.72 4.13
CA ALA A 169 16.12 9.99 4.83
C ALA A 169 17.41 10.79 5.12
N GLU A 170 18.51 10.09 5.42
CA GLU A 170 19.82 10.70 5.63
C GLU A 170 20.43 11.25 4.33
N ASN A 171 20.28 10.54 3.21
CA ASN A 171 20.80 10.96 1.90
C ASN A 171 20.00 12.12 1.30
N HIS A 172 18.68 12.19 1.51
CA HIS A 172 17.85 13.33 1.05
C HIS A 172 18.21 14.65 1.76
N THR A 173 18.77 14.58 2.97
CA THR A 173 19.21 15.77 3.73
C THR A 173 20.55 16.32 3.23
N LEU A 174 21.38 15.50 2.57
CA LEU A 174 22.71 15.88 2.09
C LEU A 174 22.67 16.64 0.75
N TRP A 175 21.69 16.38 -0.11
CA TRP A 175 21.54 17.07 -1.39
C TRP A 175 20.99 18.50 -1.27
N ARG A 176 20.36 18.86 -0.13
CA ARG A 176 19.86 20.23 0.12
C ARG A 176 20.92 21.21 0.64
N LYS A 177 22.16 20.74 0.93
CA LYS A 177 23.24 21.60 1.46
C LYS A 177 24.34 21.95 0.45
N THR A 178 24.30 21.45 -0.78
CA THR A 178 25.37 21.70 -1.77
C THR A 178 24.96 22.58 -2.95
N THR A 179 23.78 23.20 -2.93
CA THR A 179 23.39 24.17 -3.98
C THR A 179 22.68 25.37 -3.38
N THR A 180 23.45 26.40 -3.03
CA THR A 180 23.15 27.85 -3.10
C THR A 180 24.49 28.57 -2.83
N PRO A 181 24.87 29.59 -3.62
CA PRO A 181 26.27 30.00 -3.85
C PRO A 181 27.01 30.63 -2.67
#